data_AF-A0A8J4R3K6-F1
#
_entry.id   AF-A0A8J4R3K6-F1
#
_cell.length_a   1.000
_cell.length_b   1.000
_cell.length_c   1.000
_cell.angle_alpha   90.00
_cell.angle_beta   90.00
_cell.angle_gamma   90.00
#
_symmetry.space_group_name_H-M   'P 1'
#
loop_
_entity.id
_entity.type
_entity.pdbx_description
1 polymer ?
#
loop_
_entity_poly.entity_id
_entity_poly.type
_entity_poly.pdbx_seq_one_letter_code
_entity_poly.pdbx_strand_id
1 'polypeptide(L)'
;MIAGDPRIWSDPLEFKPERFLTTHKNVDVRGQNFELLPFGSGRRACPGISFALQIVQLALASFLHMYDISIPSDAKVYMTETVGLTNNKATPLEVLIKPRLHLPSFMD
;
A
#
# COMPACT_ATOMS: atom_id res chain seq x y z
N MET A 1 -7.97 -13.89 7.48
CA MET A 1 -8.49 -12.50 7.66
C MET A 1 -9.62 -12.26 6.68
N ILE A 2 -10.60 -11.41 7.03
CA ILE A 2 -11.75 -11.06 6.17
C ILE A 2 -11.29 -10.47 4.83
N ALA A 3 -10.19 -9.68 4.83
CA ALA A 3 -9.59 -9.11 3.63
C ALA A 3 -9.06 -10.13 2.60
N GLY A 4 -8.89 -11.40 3.00
CA GLY A 4 -8.45 -12.49 2.11
C GLY A 4 -9.57 -13.46 1.73
N ASP A 5 -10.83 -13.18 2.11
CA ASP A 5 -11.95 -14.08 1.86
C ASP A 5 -12.43 -13.98 0.40
N PRO A 6 -12.32 -15.06 -0.41
CA PRO A 6 -12.73 -15.03 -1.82
C PRO A 6 -14.24 -14.85 -2.03
N ARG A 7 -15.07 -15.03 -0.99
CA ARG A 7 -16.51 -14.77 -1.04
C ARG A 7 -16.85 -13.28 -1.03
N ILE A 8 -15.92 -12.46 -0.55
CA ILE A 8 -16.06 -11.00 -0.42
C ILE A 8 -15.21 -10.31 -1.48
N TRP A 9 -13.96 -10.76 -1.63
CA TRP A 9 -12.96 -10.16 -2.51
C TRP A 9 -12.63 -11.12 -3.65
N SER A 10 -13.02 -10.79 -4.88
CA SER A 10 -12.54 -11.54 -6.06
C SER A 10 -11.03 -11.39 -6.23
N ASP A 11 -10.35 -12.49 -6.53
CA ASP A 11 -8.89 -12.57 -6.67
C ASP A 11 -8.17 -11.95 -5.44
N PRO A 12 -8.45 -12.43 -4.20
CA PRO A 12 -8.10 -11.71 -2.97
C PRO A 12 -6.58 -11.63 -2.71
N LEU A 13 -5.79 -12.48 -3.38
CA LEU A 13 -4.33 -12.50 -3.27
C LEU A 13 -3.64 -11.71 -4.40
N GLU A 14 -4.38 -11.19 -5.38
CA GLU A 14 -3.84 -10.34 -6.43
C GLU A 14 -3.81 -8.87 -6.01
N PHE A 15 -2.73 -8.17 -6.34
CA PHE A 15 -2.67 -6.72 -6.19
C PHE A 15 -3.51 -6.04 -7.27
N LYS A 16 -4.75 -5.64 -6.92
CA LYS A 16 -5.76 -5.11 -7.86
C LYS A 16 -6.40 -3.80 -7.35
N PRO A 17 -5.68 -2.67 -7.35
CA PRO A 17 -6.19 -1.38 -6.86
C PRO A 17 -7.46 -0.90 -7.58
N GLU A 18 -7.62 -1.25 -8.86
CA GLU A 18 -8.72 -0.83 -9.73
C GLU A 18 -10.09 -1.28 -9.20
N ARG A 19 -10.12 -2.29 -8.32
CA ARG A 19 -11.36 -2.74 -7.67
C ARG A 19 -12.00 -1.63 -6.84
N PHE A 20 -11.20 -0.74 -6.25
CA PHE A 20 -11.66 0.41 -5.47
C PHE A 20 -12.11 1.59 -6.35
N LEU A 21 -11.94 1.48 -7.67
CA LEU A 21 -12.49 2.44 -8.65
C LEU A 21 -13.77 1.93 -9.32
N THR A 22 -14.08 0.64 -9.17
CA THR A 22 -15.14 -0.05 -9.91
C THR A 22 -16.14 -0.72 -8.96
N THR A 23 -15.91 -1.98 -8.63
CA THR A 23 -16.83 -2.84 -7.86
C THR A 23 -16.96 -2.43 -6.39
N HIS A 24 -15.92 -1.80 -5.82
CA HIS A 24 -15.82 -1.44 -4.39
C HIS A 24 -15.60 0.06 -4.20
N LYS A 25 -16.13 0.90 -5.11
CA LYS A 25 -15.93 2.37 -5.10
C LYS A 25 -16.38 3.09 -3.84
N ASN A 26 -17.31 2.50 -3.08
CA ASN A 26 -17.88 3.07 -1.86
C ASN A 26 -17.29 2.46 -0.59
N VAL A 27 -16.33 1.55 -0.71
CA VAL A 27 -15.65 0.95 0.45
C VAL A 27 -14.60 1.93 0.96
N ASP A 28 -14.66 2.24 2.24
CA ASP A 28 -13.63 3.01 2.93
C ASP A 28 -12.96 2.22 4.06
N VAL A 29 -11.91 2.80 4.63
CA VAL A 29 -11.14 2.20 5.72
C VAL A 29 -11.49 2.77 7.08
N ARG A 30 -12.53 3.60 7.19
CA ARG A 30 -12.94 4.35 8.39
C ARG A 30 -13.85 3.54 9.34
N GLY A 31 -13.91 2.23 9.13
CA GLY A 31 -14.55 1.30 10.06
C GLY A 31 -16.05 1.13 9.87
N GLN A 32 -16.64 1.65 8.78
CA GLN A 32 -18.04 1.39 8.42
C GLN A 32 -18.21 0.19 7.46
N ASN A 33 -17.14 -0.16 6.75
CA ASN A 33 -17.08 -1.31 5.84
C ASN A 33 -16.37 -2.49 6.51
N PHE A 34 -17.13 -3.47 6.99
CA PHE A 34 -16.61 -4.59 7.78
C PHE A 34 -15.79 -5.60 6.96
N GLU A 35 -15.93 -5.56 5.65
CA GLU A 35 -15.10 -6.27 4.68
C GLU A 35 -13.64 -5.79 4.69
N LEU A 36 -13.36 -4.56 5.15
CA LEU A 36 -12.04 -3.92 5.15
C LEU A 36 -11.80 -3.08 6.42
N LEU A 37 -11.13 -3.67 7.42
CA LEU A 37 -10.90 -3.02 8.73
C LEU A 37 -9.41 -2.88 9.11
N PRO A 38 -8.55 -2.26 8.28
CA PRO A 38 -7.11 -2.12 8.58
C PRO A 38 -6.83 -1.27 9.83
N PHE A 39 -7.80 -0.44 10.23
CA PHE A 39 -7.72 0.41 11.42
C PHE A 39 -8.73 0.03 12.51
N GLY A 40 -9.37 -1.15 12.38
CA GLY A 40 -10.46 -1.57 13.27
C GLY A 40 -11.73 -0.71 13.14
N SER A 41 -12.61 -0.79 14.13
CA SER A 41 -13.88 -0.04 14.19
C SER A 41 -14.31 0.22 15.64
N GLY A 42 -15.28 1.11 15.82
CA GLY A 42 -15.89 1.46 17.11
C GLY A 42 -14.92 2.12 18.10
N ARG A 43 -15.15 1.93 19.40
CA ARG A 43 -14.41 2.59 20.50
C ARG A 43 -12.91 2.25 20.56
N ARG A 44 -12.46 1.21 19.84
CA ARG A 44 -11.07 0.76 19.79
C ARG A 44 -10.46 0.91 18.39
N ALA A 45 -11.11 1.65 17.51
CA ALA A 45 -10.53 2.02 16.22
C ALA A 45 -9.22 2.78 16.42
N CYS A 46 -8.29 2.60 15.49
CA CYS A 46 -7.00 3.28 15.52
C CYS A 46 -7.21 4.81 15.47
N PRO A 47 -6.75 5.57 16.47
CA PRO A 47 -6.89 7.03 16.48
C PRO A 47 -6.05 7.71 15.37
N GLY A 48 -5.09 6.99 14.79
CA GLY A 48 -4.20 7.49 13.74
C GLY A 48 -4.78 7.46 12.32
N ILE A 49 -6.06 7.11 12.13
CA ILE A 49 -6.65 6.87 10.79
C ILE A 49 -6.46 8.06 9.83
N SER A 50 -6.78 9.26 10.28
CA SER A 50 -6.76 10.46 9.45
C SER A 50 -5.32 10.85 9.12
N PHE A 51 -4.43 10.75 10.11
CA PHE A 51 -3.01 11.04 9.92
C PHE A 51 -2.35 10.07 8.95
N ALA A 52 -2.57 8.75 9.13
CA ALA A 52 -2.02 7.73 8.26
C ALA A 52 -2.47 7.92 6.81
N LEU A 53 -3.75 8.20 6.58
CA LEU A 53 -4.27 8.45 5.22
C LEU A 53 -3.59 9.65 4.56
N GLN A 54 -3.42 10.76 5.26
CA GLN A 54 -2.76 11.95 4.71
C GLN A 54 -1.27 11.69 4.41
N ILE A 55 -0.55 11.06 5.35
CA ILE A 55 0.88 10.79 5.18
C ILE A 55 1.14 9.78 4.07
N VAL A 56 0.37 8.69 3.99
CA VAL A 56 0.53 7.68 2.93
C VAL A 56 0.25 8.30 1.56
N GLN A 57 -0.81 9.11 1.44
CA GLN A 57 -1.12 9.81 0.19
C GLN A 57 0.00 10.75 -0.23
N LEU A 58 0.47 11.61 0.69
CA LEU A 58 1.54 12.57 0.40
C LEU A 58 2.84 11.85 0.05
N ALA A 59 3.26 10.87 0.84
CA ALA A 59 4.49 10.13 0.63
C ALA A 59 4.47 9.39 -0.71
N LEU A 60 3.38 8.66 -1.01
CA LEU A 60 3.25 7.92 -2.26
C LEU A 60 3.20 8.84 -3.47
N ALA A 61 2.40 9.92 -3.42
CA ALA A 61 2.32 10.88 -4.50
C ALA A 61 3.68 11.54 -4.78
N SER A 62 4.39 11.96 -3.72
CA SER A 62 5.72 12.57 -3.84
C SER A 62 6.72 11.58 -4.43
N PHE A 63 6.72 10.34 -3.94
CA PHE A 63 7.64 9.29 -4.39
C PHE A 63 7.43 8.95 -5.87
N LEU A 64 6.18 8.72 -6.30
CA LEU A 64 5.85 8.41 -7.70
C LEU A 64 6.05 9.61 -8.65
N HIS A 65 5.90 10.83 -8.14
CA HIS A 65 6.17 12.04 -8.91
C HIS A 65 7.67 12.24 -9.15
N MET A 66 8.50 11.94 -8.16
CA MET A 66 9.94 12.21 -8.18
C MET A 66 10.78 11.11 -8.84
N TYR A 67 10.35 9.84 -8.78
CA TYR A 67 11.21 8.71 -9.15
C TYR A 67 10.55 7.73 -10.13
N ASP A 68 11.34 7.26 -11.10
CA ASP A 68 11.10 6.00 -11.81
C ASP A 68 11.66 4.87 -10.95
N ILE A 69 10.88 3.80 -10.80
CA ILE A 69 11.18 2.69 -9.88
C ILE A 69 11.28 1.40 -10.69
N SER A 70 12.34 0.63 -10.48
CA SER A 70 12.52 -0.69 -11.06
C SER A 70 13.13 -1.67 -10.06
N ILE A 71 13.15 -2.96 -10.39
CA ILE A 71 13.84 -3.99 -9.58
C ILE A 71 15.23 -4.28 -10.16
N PRO A 72 16.23 -4.58 -9.31
CA PRO A 72 17.54 -5.03 -9.77
C PRO A 72 17.40 -6.47 -10.32
N SER A 73 17.45 -6.62 -11.64
CA SER A 73 17.18 -7.87 -12.41
C SER A 73 15.71 -8.33 -12.42
N ASP A 74 15.37 -9.37 -13.20
CA ASP A 74 14.06 -10.06 -13.20
C ASP A 74 13.75 -10.81 -11.87
N ALA A 75 14.27 -10.28 -10.75
CA ALA A 75 14.14 -10.84 -9.42
C ALA A 75 12.66 -10.92 -9.03
N LYS A 76 12.22 -12.12 -8.65
CA LYS A 76 10.88 -12.33 -8.11
C LYS A 76 10.73 -11.58 -6.78
N VAL A 77 9.69 -10.77 -6.67
CA VAL A 77 9.32 -10.13 -5.40
C VAL A 77 8.64 -11.15 -4.50
N TYR A 78 9.36 -11.67 -3.50
CA TYR A 78 8.81 -12.60 -2.53
C TYR A 78 7.98 -11.88 -1.47
N MET A 79 6.68 -12.16 -1.38
CA MET A 79 5.75 -11.52 -0.43
C MET A 79 5.59 -12.28 0.89
N THR A 80 6.48 -13.23 1.18
CA THR A 80 6.51 -13.97 2.45
C THR A 80 6.64 -13.00 3.63
N GLU A 81 5.85 -13.21 4.68
CA GLU A 81 5.79 -12.35 5.86
C GLU A 81 6.64 -12.92 7.02
N THR A 82 7.17 -12.04 7.87
CA THR A 82 7.71 -12.44 9.19
C THR A 82 6.58 -12.57 10.21
N VAL A 83 6.75 -13.46 11.19
CA VAL A 83 5.84 -13.54 12.34
C VAL A 83 6.03 -12.30 13.23
N GLY A 84 4.94 -11.58 13.52
CA GLY A 84 4.99 -10.38 14.36
C GLY A 84 3.65 -9.68 14.52
N LEU A 85 3.66 -8.52 15.19
CA LEU A 85 2.48 -7.67 15.35
C LEU A 85 2.04 -7.00 14.03
N THR A 86 3.00 -6.77 13.12
CA THR A 86 2.78 -6.22 11.78
C THR A 86 3.29 -7.19 10.72
N ASN A 87 2.67 -7.16 9.54
CA ASN A 87 3.06 -7.99 8.40
C ASN A 87 4.28 -7.38 7.68
N ASN A 88 5.47 -7.56 8.26
CA ASN A 88 6.71 -7.16 7.61
C ASN A 88 7.15 -8.26 6.62
N LYS A 89 7.84 -7.88 5.55
CA LYS A 89 8.40 -8.85 4.60
C LYS A 89 9.53 -9.65 5.24
N ALA A 90 9.55 -10.96 5.01
CA ALA A 90 10.61 -11.86 5.46
C ALA A 90 11.95 -11.58 4.79
N THR A 91 11.92 -11.12 3.53
CA THR A 91 13.10 -10.69 2.78
C THR A 91 12.95 -9.21 2.43
N PRO A 92 14.01 -8.39 2.58
CA PRO A 92 14.00 -7.00 2.13
C PRO A 92 13.59 -6.89 0.67
N LEU A 93 12.84 -5.82 0.34
CA LEU A 93 12.56 -5.46 -1.04
C LEU A 93 13.67 -4.54 -1.54
N GLU A 94 14.42 -5.00 -2.55
CA GLU A 94 15.40 -4.17 -3.23
C GLU A 94 14.77 -3.49 -4.45
N VAL A 95 14.98 -2.18 -4.55
CA VAL A 95 14.51 -1.37 -5.68
C VAL A 95 15.62 -0.43 -6.15
N LEU A 96 15.63 -0.18 -7.44
CA LEU A 96 16.41 0.87 -8.08
C LEU A 96 15.50 2.08 -8.25
N ILE A 97 15.97 3.25 -7.84
CA ILE A 97 15.25 4.52 -8.00
C ILE A 97 16.06 5.44 -8.91
N LYS A 98 15.39 6.06 -9.86
CA LYS A 98 15.97 7.04 -10.77
C LYS A 98 15.16 8.34 -10.69
N PRO A 99 15.78 9.50 -10.42
CA PRO A 99 15.06 10.78 -10.47
C PRO A 99 14.42 11.01 -11.85
N ARG A 100 13.14 11.38 -11.87
CA ARG A 100 12.39 11.73 -13.09
C ARG A 100 12.69 13.14 -13.55
N LEU A 101 12.89 14.03 -12.60
CA LEU A 101 13.20 15.43 -12.85
C LEU A 101 14.71 15.58 -12.97
N HIS A 102 15.16 16.26 -14.02
CA HIS A 102 16.54 16.70 -14.12
C HIS A 102 16.84 17.65 -12.97
N LEU A 103 17.85 17.35 -12.16
CA LEU A 103 18.39 18.32 -11.22
C LEU A 103 18.94 19.50 -12.05
N PRO A 104 18.61 20.76 -11.70
CA PRO A 104 19.25 21.90 -12.33
C PRO A 104 20.77 21.79 -12.18
N SER A 105 21.50 22.13 -13.25
CA SER A 105 22.96 21.98 -13.39
C SER A 105 23.83 22.78 -12.40
N PHE A 106 23.23 23.37 -11.35
CA PHE A 106 23.93 24.14 -10.32
C PHE A 106 24.00 23.43 -8.96
N MET A 107 23.51 22.19 -8.86
CA MET A 107 23.63 21.35 -7.65
C MET A 107 24.70 20.25 -7.76
N ASP A 108 25.57 20.32 -8.77
CA ASP A 108 26.78 19.48 -8.90
C ASP A 108 28.03 20.19 -8.35
#